data_AF-A0A350EPR9-F1
#
_entry.id   AF-A0A350EPR9-F1
#
_cell.length_a   1.000
_cell.length_b   1.000
_cell.length_c   1.000
_cell.angle_alpha   90.00
_cell.angle_beta   90.00
_cell.angle_gamma   90.00
#
_symmetry.space_group_name_H-M   'P 1'
#
loop_
_entity.id
_entity.type
_entity.pdbx_description
1 polymer ?
#
loop_
_entity_poly.entity_id
_entity_poly.type
_entity_poly.pdbx_seq_one_letter_code
_entity_poly.pdbx_strand_id
1 'polypeptide(L)' 'MFRPAQYDLNRSTLLFLGGLLCFFGAFLFYPVSYMLKGAFFAEGEFTFKYFGLLLASPLQREAFWNSTLI' A
#
# COMPACT_ATOMS: atom_id res chain seq x y z
N MET A 1 38.34 -9.84 -11.93
CA MET A 1 38.21 -8.41 -12.26
C MET A 1 36.73 -8.14 -12.55
N PHE A 2 35.97 -7.64 -11.57
CA PHE A 2 34.56 -7.32 -11.78
C PHE A 2 34.47 -5.99 -12.55
N ARG A 3 34.02 -6.03 -13.81
CA ARG A 3 33.64 -4.82 -14.54
C ARG A 3 32.33 -4.31 -13.93
N PRO A 4 32.24 -3.05 -13.45
CA PRO A 4 30.95 -2.49 -13.11
C PRO A 4 30.09 -2.46 -14.38
N ALA A 5 28.89 -3.02 -14.30
CA ALA A 5 27.92 -2.94 -15.39
C ALA A 5 27.61 -1.46 -15.62
N GLN A 6 28.10 -0.91 -16.73
CA GLN A 6 27.72 0.43 -17.16
C GLN A 6 26.27 0.34 -17.62
N TYR A 7 25.34 0.75 -16.76
CA TYR A 7 23.94 0.90 -17.14
C TYR A 7 23.85 2.01 -18.17
N ASP A 8 23.48 1.65 -19.40
CA ASP A 8 23.24 2.61 -20.48
C ASP A 8 21.89 3.29 -20.23
N LEU A 9 21.89 4.27 -19.32
CA LEU A 9 20.74 5.08 -18.94
C LEU A 9 20.47 6.13 -20.02
N ASN A 10 20.06 5.66 -21.20
CA ASN A 10 19.54 6.53 -22.24
C ASN A 10 18.19 7.13 -21.80
N ARG A 11 17.84 8.31 -22.34
CA ARG A 11 16.56 9.00 -22.06
C ARG A 11 15.35 8.10 -22.34
N SER A 12 15.44 7.27 -23.39
CA SER A 12 14.41 6.28 -23.71
C SER A 12 14.25 5.22 -22.61
N THR A 13 15.36 4.66 -22.12
CA THR A 13 15.37 3.69 -21.01
C THR A 13 14.77 4.30 -19.74
N LEU A 14 15.11 5.55 -19.42
CA LEU A 14 14.54 6.28 -18.28
C LEU A 14 13.04 6.48 -18.40
N LEU A 15 12.54 6.92 -19.57
CA LEU A 15 11.11 7.08 -19.82
C LEU A 15 10.37 5.75 -19.70
N PHE A 16 10.95 4.68 -20.25
CA PHE A 16 10.38 3.34 -20.16
C PHE A 16 10.30 2.85 -18.71
N LEU A 17 11.40 2.95 -17.95
CA LEU A 17 11.42 2.56 -16.54
C LEU A 17 10.48 3.41 -15.68
N GLY A 18 10.41 4.72 -15.93
CA GLY A 18 9.47 5.61 -15.26
C GLY A 18 8.01 5.24 -15.55
N GLY A 19 7.68 4.96 -16.81
CA GLY A 19 6.37 4.47 -17.20
C GLY A 19 6.03 3.14 -16.54
N LEU A 20 6.98 2.22 -16.49
CA LEU A 20 6.84 0.93 -15.84
C LEU A 20 6.57 1.08 -14.33
N LEU A 21 7.32 1.95 -13.66
CA LEU A 21 7.15 2.26 -12.24
C LEU A 21 5.77 2.88 -11.98
N CYS A 22 5.33 3.83 -12.80
CA CYS A 22 4.01 4.42 -12.69
C CYS A 22 2.90 3.39 -12.92
N PHE A 23 3.04 2.52 -13.91
CA PHE A 23 2.07 1.48 -14.21
C PHE A 23 1.94 0.48 -13.06
N PHE A 24 3.06 -0.11 -12.61
CA PHE A 24 3.04 -1.06 -11.49
C PHE A 24 2.65 -0.39 -10.18
N GLY A 25 3.10 0.84 -9.95
CA GLY A 25 2.68 1.65 -8.81
C GLY A 25 1.16 1.82 -8.80
N ALA A 26 0.58 2.34 -9.89
CA ALA A 26 -0.86 2.49 -10.00
C ALA A 26 -1.60 1.15 -9.81
N PHE A 27 -1.09 0.08 -10.42
CA PHE A 27 -1.67 -1.26 -10.29
C PHE A 27 -1.66 -1.78 -8.84
N LEU A 28 -0.58 -1.55 -8.09
CA LEU A 28 -0.46 -1.99 -6.69
C LEU A 28 -1.30 -1.12 -5.75
N PHE A 29 -1.26 0.20 -5.93
CA PHE A 29 -1.91 1.13 -5.02
C PHE A 29 -3.41 1.27 -5.26
N TYR A 30 -3.89 1.21 -6.51
CA TYR A 30 -5.31 1.37 -6.84
C TYR A 30 -6.25 0.44 -6.06
N PRO A 31 -6.07 -0.90 -6.05
CA PRO A 31 -6.97 -1.80 -5.32
C PRO A 31 -6.92 -1.56 -3.81
N VAL A 32 -5.72 -1.29 -3.26
CA VAL A 32 -5.54 -0.99 -1.83
C VAL A 32 -6.25 0.30 -1.46
N SER A 33 -6.06 1.37 -2.23
CA SER A 33 -6.74 2.65 -2.01
C SER A 33 -8.26 2.52 -2.15
N TYR A 34 -8.74 1.75 -3.12
CA TYR A 34 -10.16 1.48 -3.28
C TYR A 34 -10.75 0.73 -2.08
N MET A 35 -10.05 -0.30 -1.58
CA MET A 35 -10.46 -1.03 -0.37
C MET A 35 -10.46 -0.11 0.86
N LEU A 36 -9.40 0.68 1.06
CA LEU A 36 -9.27 1.60 2.18
C LEU A 36 -10.32 2.70 2.14
N LYS A 37 -10.77 3.14 0.96
CA LYS A 37 -11.87 4.10 0.84
C LYS A 37 -13.12 3.61 1.58
N GLY A 38 -13.45 2.32 1.53
CA GLY A 38 -14.57 1.75 2.29
C GLY A 38 -14.35 1.72 3.80
N ALA A 39 -13.10 1.68 4.27
CA ALA A 39 -12.77 1.72 5.70
C ALA A 39 -12.84 3.14 6.27
N PHE A 40 -12.49 4.14 5.45
CA PHE A 40 -12.40 5.54 5.85
C PHE A 40 -13.61 6.40 5.46
N PHE A 41 -14.46 5.98 4.53
CA PHE A 41 -15.65 6.74 4.12
C PHE A 41 -16.92 5.95 4.43
N ALA A 42 -17.77 6.48 5.30
CA ALA A 42 -19.10 5.97 5.58
C ALA A 42 -20.13 7.04 5.24
N GLU A 43 -21.18 6.68 4.48
CA GLU A 43 -22.28 7.60 4.14
C GLU A 43 -21.84 8.90 3.43
N GLY A 44 -20.66 8.88 2.79
CA GLY A 44 -20.09 10.05 2.11
C GLY A 44 -19.18 10.92 2.98
N GLU A 45 -19.06 10.62 4.27
CA GLU A 45 -18.18 11.34 5.19
C GLU A 45 -16.94 10.52 5.57
N PHE A 46 -15.81 11.23 5.72
CA PHE A 46 -14.58 10.62 6.21
C PHE A 46 -14.72 10.32 7.72
N THR A 47 -14.52 9.07 8.11
CA THR A 47 -14.71 8.59 9.48
C THR A 47 -13.69 7.53 9.89
N PHE A 48 -13.38 7.49 11.18
CA PHE A 48 -12.61 6.43 11.82
C PHE A 48 -13.47 5.46 12.64
N LYS A 49 -14.81 5.59 12.56
CA LYS A 49 -15.77 4.83 13.38
C LYS A 49 -15.51 3.32 13.35
N TYR A 50 -15.25 2.75 12.19
CA TYR A 50 -15.03 1.30 12.05
C TYR A 50 -13.75 0.82 12.74
N PHE A 51 -12.68 1.61 12.72
CA PHE A 51 -11.45 1.29 13.47
C PHE A 51 -11.71 1.28 14.97
N GLY A 52 -12.50 2.24 15.47
CA GLY A 52 -12.94 2.25 16.86
C GLY A 52 -13.76 1.02 17.23
N LEU A 53 -14.67 0.58 16.35
CA LEU A 53 -15.48 -0.64 16.56
C LEU A 53 -14.63 -1.92 16.57
N LEU A 54 -13.62 -2.01 15.70
CA LEU A 54 -12.68 -3.14 15.69
C LEU A 54 -11.89 -3.22 17.00
N LEU A 55 -11.38 -2.09 17.48
CA LEU A 55 -10.62 -2.02 18.73
C LEU A 55 -11.50 -2.09 19.99
N ALA A 56 -12.80 -1.87 19.89
CA ALA A 56 -13.72 -2.03 21.02
C ALA A 56 -13.90 -3.50 21.43
N SER A 57 -13.67 -4.45 20.51
CA SER A 57 -13.74 -5.87 20.80
C SER A 57 -12.50 -6.36 21.56
N PRO A 58 -12.66 -6.90 22.79
CA PRO A 58 -11.54 -7.46 23.55
C PRO A 58 -10.80 -8.55 22.77
N LEU A 59 -11.56 -9.42 22.08
CA LEU A 59 -11.02 -10.51 21.28
C LEU A 59 -10.19 -10.02 20.09
N GLN A 60 -10.62 -8.96 19.41
CA GLN A 60 -9.83 -8.40 18.30
C GLN A 60 -8.56 -7.70 18.79
N ARG A 61 -8.62 -7.01 19.93
CA ARG A 61 -7.42 -6.41 20.54
C ARG A 61 -6.39 -7.47 20.92
N GLU A 62 -6.84 -8.56 21.55
CA GLU A 62 -5.96 -9.68 21.90
C GLU A 62 -5.38 -10.35 20.65
N ALA A 63 -6.19 -10.58 19.61
CA ALA A 63 -5.72 -11.11 18.34
C ALA A 63 -4.67 -10.21 17.68
N PHE A 64 -4.86 -8.89 17.72
CA PHE A 64 -3.89 -7.93 17.18
C PHE A 64 -2.57 -7.98 17.95
N TRP A 65 -2.60 -8.02 19.29
CA TRP A 65 -1.38 -8.18 20.11
C TRP A 65 -0.68 -9.50 19.85
N ASN A 66 -1.43 -10.60 19.79
CA ASN A 66 -0.88 -11.91 19.50
C ASN A 66 -0.22 -11.98 18.11
N SER A 67 -0.74 -11.25 17.12
CA SER A 67 -0.13 -11.17 15.78
C SER A 67 1.24 -10.46 15.74
N THR A 68 1.57 -9.68 16.78
CA THR A 68 2.87 -8.99 16.90
C THR A 68 3.86 -9.72 17.81
N LEU A 69 3.38 -10.69 18.59
CA LEU A 69 4.17 -11.48 19.54
C LEU A 69 4.61 -12.83 18.97
N ILE A 70 4.05 -13.24 17.82
CA ILE A 70 4.47 -14.39 17.02
C ILE A 70 5.41 -13.89 15.92
#